data_AF-R9LGG4-F1
#
_entry.id   AF-R9LGG4-F1
#
_cell.length_a   1.000
_cell.length_b   1.000
_cell.length_c   1.000
_cell.angle_alpha   90.00
_cell.angle_beta   90.00
_cell.angle_gamma   90.00
#
_symmetry.space_group_name_H-M   'P 1'
#
loop_
_entity.id
_entity.type
_entity.pdbx_description
1 polymer ?
#
loop_
_entity_poly.entity_id
_entity_poly.type
_entity_poly.pdbx_seq_one_letter_code
_entity_poly.pdbx_strand_id
1 'polypeptide(L)'
;MNPKLIEDAYRLLQGELSPETGIIVDLPYPEAAPLATLLEQYDMPQVRQCRLLSIYIAIKLALQRHSECSSLAPGETLTRKVLDGDYLYSFYVELCLKWEEFNLLGHLAPIIKQLQIKRAQGHPEDERLLKAWERFLQLDNNRSTASQAM
;
A
#
# COMPACT_ATOMS: atom_id res chain seq x y z
N MET A 1 -18.65 -2.35 -0.12
CA MET A 1 -17.56 -2.69 0.81
C MET A 1 -17.65 -4.15 1.19
N ASN A 2 -16.73 -4.94 0.67
CA ASN A 2 -16.63 -6.38 0.82
C ASN A 2 -15.59 -6.72 1.91
N PRO A 3 -16.01 -7.07 3.13
CA PRO A 3 -15.07 -7.44 4.21
C PRO A 3 -14.18 -8.61 3.86
N LYS A 4 -14.67 -9.51 3.00
CA LYS A 4 -13.89 -10.64 2.50
C LYS A 4 -12.67 -10.20 1.69
N LEU A 5 -12.77 -9.13 0.90
CA LEU A 5 -11.64 -8.64 0.10
C LEU A 5 -10.51 -8.14 1.02
N ILE A 6 -10.85 -7.44 2.10
CA ILE A 6 -9.87 -6.94 3.06
C ILE A 6 -9.23 -8.09 3.84
N GLU A 7 -10.02 -9.06 4.31
CA GLU A 7 -9.50 -10.26 4.96
C GLU A 7 -8.57 -11.07 4.05
N ASP A 8 -8.97 -11.28 2.80
CA ASP A 8 -8.17 -12.01 1.82
C ASP A 8 -6.87 -11.26 1.52
N ALA A 9 -6.90 -9.92 1.44
CA ALA A 9 -5.70 -9.11 1.28
C ALA A 9 -4.78 -9.15 2.50
N TYR A 10 -5.33 -9.15 3.73
CA TYR A 10 -4.52 -9.35 4.94
C TYR A 10 -3.85 -10.71 4.96
N ARG A 11 -4.59 -11.79 4.64
CA ARG A 11 -4.01 -13.15 4.59
C ARG A 11 -2.96 -13.27 3.50
N LEU A 12 -3.23 -12.72 2.31
CA LEU A 12 -2.27 -12.71 1.21
C LEU A 12 -1.00 -11.98 1.61
N LEU A 13 -1.11 -10.75 2.11
CA LEU A 13 0.03 -9.95 2.52
C LEU A 13 0.83 -10.64 3.64
N GLN A 14 0.14 -11.17 4.65
CA GLN A 14 0.79 -11.86 5.77
C GLN A 14 1.56 -13.10 5.32
N GLY A 15 1.05 -13.84 4.33
CA GLY A 15 1.71 -15.02 3.77
C GLY A 15 2.90 -14.70 2.85
N GLU A 16 2.98 -13.47 2.35
CA GLU A 16 4.08 -13.00 1.52
C GLU A 16 5.24 -12.42 2.35
N LEU A 17 4.97 -11.89 3.55
CA LEU A 17 6.00 -11.35 4.44
C LEU A 17 6.98 -12.44 4.89
N SER A 18 8.27 -12.08 4.95
CA SER A 18 9.29 -12.96 5.53
C SER A 18 8.99 -13.18 7.03
N PRO A 19 8.88 -14.43 7.50
CA PRO A 19 8.56 -14.72 8.90
C PRO A 19 9.62 -14.22 9.87
N GLU A 20 10.88 -14.09 9.42
CA GLU A 20 12.01 -13.58 10.20
C GLU A 20 11.86 -12.11 10.59
N THR A 21 11.04 -11.34 9.86
CA THR A 21 10.77 -9.94 10.20
C THR A 21 9.94 -9.78 11.47
N GLY A 22 9.10 -10.78 11.77
CA GLY A 22 8.11 -10.70 12.85
C GLY A 22 6.99 -9.68 12.62
N ILE A 23 6.87 -9.12 11.41
CA ILE A 23 5.83 -8.13 11.08
C ILE A 23 4.46 -8.81 11.00
N ILE A 24 3.50 -8.22 11.69
CA ILE A 24 2.09 -8.62 11.67
C ILE A 24 1.31 -7.59 10.85
N VAL A 25 0.43 -8.07 9.97
CA VAL A 25 -0.51 -7.22 9.22
C VAL A 25 -1.67 -6.83 10.15
N ASP A 26 -1.50 -5.73 10.87
CA ASP A 26 -2.41 -5.23 11.91
C ASP A 26 -3.08 -3.89 11.52
N LEU A 27 -3.08 -3.54 10.23
CA LEU A 27 -3.69 -2.30 9.76
C LEU A 27 -5.19 -2.28 10.11
N PRO A 28 -5.70 -1.25 10.82
CA PRO A 28 -7.12 -1.19 11.17
C PRO A 28 -8.01 -1.24 9.94
N TYR A 29 -9.12 -2.00 10.01
CA TYR A 29 -10.05 -2.16 8.90
C TYR A 29 -10.53 -0.82 8.27
N PRO A 30 -10.84 0.24 9.04
CA PRO A 30 -11.21 1.54 8.47
C PRO A 30 -10.11 2.21 7.63
N GLU A 31 -8.85 1.85 7.82
CA GLU A 31 -7.72 2.35 7.03
C GLU A 31 -7.59 1.64 5.67
N ALA A 32 -8.04 0.38 5.56
CA ALA A 32 -8.05 -0.39 4.32
C ALA A 32 -9.33 -0.18 3.50
N ALA A 33 -10.45 0.07 4.18
CA ALA A 33 -11.79 0.21 3.59
C ALA A 33 -11.91 1.18 2.41
N PRO A 34 -11.25 2.37 2.40
CA PRO A 34 -11.39 3.31 1.29
C PRO A 34 -10.90 2.75 -0.04
N LEU A 35 -9.73 2.10 -0.06
CA LEU A 35 -9.23 1.51 -1.30
C LEU A 35 -10.04 0.27 -1.69
N ALA A 36 -10.43 -0.57 -0.74
CA ALA A 36 -11.28 -1.73 -1.04
C ALA A 36 -12.58 -1.31 -1.74
N THR A 37 -13.23 -0.25 -1.24
CA THR A 37 -14.44 0.31 -1.84
C THR A 37 -14.18 0.91 -3.22
N LEU A 38 -13.02 1.54 -3.41
CA LEU A 38 -12.62 2.10 -4.70
C LEU A 38 -12.37 1.00 -5.75
N LEU A 39 -11.70 -0.10 -5.39
CA LEU A 39 -11.43 -1.22 -6.30
C LEU A 39 -12.70 -1.93 -6.78
N GLU A 40 -13.75 -1.96 -5.95
CA GLU A 40 -15.07 -2.52 -6.32
C GLU A 40 -15.77 -1.74 -7.45
N GLN A 41 -15.36 -0.50 -7.71
CA GLN A 41 -15.96 0.34 -8.75
C GLN A 41 -15.42 0.05 -10.16
N TYR A 42 -14.36 -0.75 -10.26
CA TYR A 42 -13.68 -1.06 -11.52
C TYR A 42 -13.85 -2.53 -11.86
N ASP A 43 -14.12 -2.82 -13.13
CA ASP A 43 -14.21 -4.18 -13.64
C ASP A 43 -12.80 -4.78 -13.74
N MET A 44 -12.45 -5.63 -12.77
CA MET A 44 -11.16 -6.31 -12.73
C MET A 44 -11.24 -7.64 -11.99
N PRO A 45 -10.34 -8.61 -12.27
CA PRO A 45 -10.33 -9.88 -11.58
C PRO A 45 -10.14 -9.72 -10.07
N GLN A 46 -10.88 -10.50 -9.26
CA GLN A 46 -10.80 -10.46 -7.79
C GLN A 46 -9.37 -10.69 -7.27
N VAL A 47 -8.59 -11.54 -7.95
CA VAL A 47 -7.18 -11.78 -7.63
C VAL A 47 -6.37 -10.49 -7.72
N ARG A 48 -6.62 -9.66 -8.75
CA ARG A 48 -5.96 -8.37 -8.92
C ARG A 48 -6.40 -7.38 -7.85
N GLN A 49 -7.69 -7.31 -7.52
CA GLN A 49 -8.19 -6.47 -6.41
C GLN A 49 -7.47 -6.80 -5.10
N CYS A 50 -7.35 -8.10 -4.78
CA CYS A 50 -6.69 -8.57 -3.57
C CYS A 50 -5.20 -8.18 -3.53
N ARG A 51 -4.48 -8.33 -4.64
CA ARG A 51 -3.08 -7.91 -4.79
C ARG A 51 -2.89 -6.41 -4.62
N LEU A 52 -3.71 -5.62 -5.32
CA LEU A 52 -3.66 -4.15 -5.24
C LEU A 52 -3.94 -3.66 -3.82
N LEU A 53 -4.95 -4.23 -3.16
CA LEU A 53 -5.24 -3.91 -1.77
C LEU A 53 -4.10 -4.31 -0.82
N SER A 54 -3.45 -5.46 -1.06
CA SER A 54 -2.29 -5.91 -0.29
C SER A 54 -1.11 -4.93 -0.40
N ILE A 55 -0.81 -4.43 -1.61
CA ILE A 55 0.23 -3.41 -1.84
C ILE A 55 -0.09 -2.13 -1.05
N TYR A 56 -1.34 -1.67 -1.11
CA TYR A 56 -1.77 -0.49 -0.37
C TYR A 56 -1.62 -0.65 1.14
N ILE A 57 -2.02 -1.80 1.68
CA ILE A 57 -1.87 -2.11 3.11
C ILE A 57 -0.40 -2.08 3.51
N ALA A 58 0.50 -2.68 2.72
CA ALA A 58 1.94 -2.63 2.99
C ALA A 58 2.47 -1.20 3.05
N ILE A 59 2.07 -0.32 2.11
CA ILE A 59 2.46 1.09 2.10
C ILE A 59 1.90 1.84 3.33
N LYS A 60 0.63 1.61 3.69
CA LYS A 60 0.00 2.23 4.87
C LYS A 60 0.70 1.80 6.17
N LEU A 61 1.05 0.52 6.31
CA LEU A 61 1.83 0.03 7.43
C LEU A 61 3.22 0.68 7.48
N ALA A 62 3.92 0.78 6.34
CA ALA A 62 5.23 1.45 6.27
C ALA A 62 5.14 2.90 6.77
N LEU A 63 4.12 3.63 6.32
CA LEU A 63 3.83 4.98 6.79
C LEU A 63 3.57 4.99 8.31
N GLN A 64 2.71 4.11 8.81
CA GLN A 64 2.38 4.02 10.24
C GLN A 64 3.61 3.78 11.11
N ARG A 65 4.47 2.81 10.75
CA ARG A 65 5.69 2.50 11.50
C ARG A 65 6.62 3.71 11.58
N HIS A 66 6.78 4.47 10.50
CA HIS A 66 7.57 5.70 10.52
C HIS A 66 6.90 6.88 11.25
N SER A 67 5.57 6.98 11.33
CA SER A 67 4.91 8.04 12.13
C SER A 67 5.03 7.83 13.63
N GLU A 68 5.05 6.58 14.08
CA GLU A 68 5.07 6.26 15.51
C GLU A 68 6.50 6.31 16.11
N CYS A 69 7.47 6.75 15.32
CA CYS A 69 8.83 7.07 15.75
C CYS A 69 8.82 8.39 16.56
N SER A 70 8.30 8.33 17.79
CA SER A 70 8.42 9.42 18.76
C SER A 70 9.82 9.44 19.36
N SER A 71 10.36 10.64 19.60
CA SER A 71 11.64 10.85 20.31
C SER A 71 11.63 10.34 21.76
N LEU A 72 10.46 9.97 22.29
CA LEU A 72 10.28 9.44 23.64
C LEU A 72 10.27 7.90 23.71
N ALA A 73 10.30 7.21 22.56
CA ALA A 73 10.33 5.74 22.53
C ALA A 73 11.73 5.21 22.90
N PRO A 74 11.84 4.05 23.57
CA PRO A 74 13.12 3.38 23.78
C PRO A 74 13.85 3.14 22.46
N GLY A 75 15.18 3.26 22.46
CA GLY A 75 16.00 3.19 21.24
C GLY A 75 15.78 1.90 20.43
N GLU A 76 15.62 0.75 21.08
CA GLU A 76 15.36 -0.52 20.41
C GLU A 76 13.98 -0.56 19.71
N THR A 77 12.94 -0.03 20.35
CA THR A 77 11.60 0.09 19.76
C THR A 77 11.62 1.04 18.55
N LEU A 78 12.36 2.14 18.66
CA LEU A 78 12.54 3.09 17.57
C LEU A 78 13.26 2.43 16.39
N THR A 79 14.37 1.73 16.64
CA THR A 79 15.12 1.00 15.60
C THR A 79 14.24 -0.04 14.91
N ARG A 80 13.47 -0.82 15.66
CA ARG A 80 12.54 -1.81 15.08
C ARG A 80 11.53 -1.15 14.13
N LYS A 81 10.87 -0.07 14.57
CA LYS A 81 9.88 0.64 13.74
C LYS A 81 10.47 1.22 12.46
N VAL A 82 11.68 1.76 12.52
CA VAL A 82 12.38 2.27 11.33
C VAL A 82 12.65 1.13 10.35
N LEU A 83 13.24 0.03 10.84
CA LEU A 83 13.59 -1.13 10.01
C LEU A 83 12.36 -1.80 9.41
N ASP A 84 11.28 -1.97 10.18
CA ASP A 84 10.02 -2.54 9.68
C ASP A 84 9.42 -1.65 8.59
N GLY A 85 9.45 -0.33 8.77
CA GLY A 85 9.01 0.62 7.76
C GLY A 85 9.85 0.56 6.48
N ASP A 86 11.17 0.50 6.60
CA ASP A 86 12.09 0.40 5.45
C ASP A 86 11.93 -0.93 4.70
N TYR A 87 11.73 -2.02 5.45
CA TYR A 87 11.40 -3.32 4.90
C TYR A 87 10.09 -3.24 4.11
N LEU A 88 9.01 -2.72 4.70
CA LEU A 88 7.70 -2.61 4.03
C LEU A 88 7.74 -1.72 2.79
N TYR A 89 8.56 -0.66 2.78
CA TYR A 89 8.78 0.15 1.59
C TYR A 89 9.52 -0.60 0.48
N SER A 90 10.49 -1.44 0.82
CA SER A 90 11.13 -2.29 -0.18
C SER A 90 10.18 -3.40 -0.65
N PHE A 91 9.36 -3.90 0.27
CA PHE A 91 8.46 -5.01 0.04
C PHE A 91 7.30 -4.66 -0.90
N TYR A 92 6.69 -3.47 -0.82
CA TYR A 92 5.66 -3.11 -1.80
C TYR A 92 6.23 -3.05 -3.24
N VAL A 93 7.50 -2.64 -3.38
CA VAL A 93 8.19 -2.66 -4.68
C VAL A 93 8.35 -4.10 -5.16
N GLU A 94 8.80 -5.00 -4.30
CA GLU A 94 8.91 -6.42 -4.60
C GLU A 94 7.56 -7.03 -5.01
N LEU A 95 6.48 -6.74 -4.28
CA LEU A 95 5.13 -7.21 -4.62
C LEU A 95 4.68 -6.69 -5.99
N CYS A 96 4.91 -5.40 -6.29
CA CYS A 96 4.61 -4.85 -7.61
C CYS A 96 5.38 -5.57 -8.72
N LEU A 97 6.66 -5.89 -8.51
CA LEU A 97 7.46 -6.63 -9.48
C LEU A 97 6.98 -8.08 -9.63
N LYS A 98 6.74 -8.77 -8.51
CA LYS A 98 6.28 -10.17 -8.46
C LYS A 98 4.94 -10.37 -9.16
N TRP A 99 4.04 -9.39 -9.04
CA TRP A 99 2.70 -9.44 -9.62
C TRP A 99 2.57 -8.66 -10.93
N GLU A 100 3.69 -8.21 -11.50
CA GLU A 100 3.77 -7.50 -12.78
C GLU A 100 2.96 -6.18 -12.81
N GLU A 101 2.73 -5.56 -11.65
CA GLU A 101 2.08 -4.25 -11.51
C GLU A 101 3.10 -3.11 -11.75
N PHE A 102 3.78 -3.13 -12.90
CA PHE A 102 4.84 -2.16 -13.24
C PHE A 102 4.32 -0.74 -13.43
N ASN A 103 3.14 -0.59 -14.07
CA ASN A 103 2.47 0.71 -14.20
C ASN A 103 2.07 1.24 -12.81
N LEU A 104 1.60 0.32 -11.95
CA LEU A 104 1.55 0.38 -10.49
C LEU A 104 2.68 1.20 -9.89
N LEU A 105 3.83 0.53 -9.91
CA LEU A 105 5.06 0.98 -9.31
C LEU A 105 5.53 2.32 -9.89
N GLY A 106 5.52 2.47 -11.22
CA GLY A 106 5.94 3.70 -11.89
C GLY A 106 5.11 4.92 -11.49
N HIS A 107 3.82 4.72 -11.23
CA HIS A 107 2.92 5.78 -10.75
C HIS A 107 3.12 6.10 -9.26
N LEU A 108 3.20 5.07 -8.41
CA LEU A 108 3.24 5.27 -6.95
C LEU A 108 4.60 5.68 -6.40
N ALA A 109 5.71 5.14 -6.93
CA ALA A 109 7.06 5.39 -6.39
C ALA A 109 7.39 6.89 -6.18
N PRO A 110 7.20 7.80 -7.16
CA PRO A 110 7.47 9.22 -6.95
C PRO A 110 6.54 9.85 -5.89
N ILE A 111 5.28 9.40 -5.82
CA ILE A 111 4.28 9.93 -4.88
C ILE A 111 4.62 9.50 -3.44
N ILE A 112 4.98 8.23 -3.24
CA ILE A 112 5.41 7.70 -1.95
C ILE A 112 6.66 8.44 -1.48
N LYS A 113 7.62 8.73 -2.38
CA LYS A 113 8.80 9.50 -2.01
C LYS A 113 8.46 10.93 -1.57
N GLN A 114 7.53 11.58 -2.26
CA GLN A 114 7.05 12.90 -1.87
C GLN A 114 6.31 12.89 -0.53
N LEU A 115 5.49 11.86 -0.27
CA LEU A 115 4.84 11.64 1.03
C LEU A 115 5.86 11.53 2.16
N GLN A 116 6.91 10.72 1.98
CA GLN A 116 8.00 10.58 2.96
C GLN A 116 8.68 11.93 3.24
N ILE A 117 9.03 12.70 2.20
CA ILE A 117 9.66 14.02 2.35
C ILE A 117 8.75 15.00 3.08
N LYS A 118 7.48 15.10 2.67
CA LYS A 118 6.50 16.01 3.29
C LYS A 118 6.27 15.68 4.76
N ARG A 119 6.19 14.39 5.08
CA ARG A 119 6.06 13.91 6.46
C ARG A 119 7.31 14.25 7.29
N ALA A 120 8.51 14.06 6.75
CA ALA A 120 9.76 14.46 7.42
C ALA A 120 9.84 15.99 7.66
N GLN A 121 9.15 16.78 6.84
CA GLN A 121 8.99 18.23 7.01
C GLN A 121 7.85 18.60 7.98
N GLY A 122 7.19 17.64 8.62
CA GLY A 122 6.07 17.89 9.55
C GLY A 122 4.72 18.15 8.87
N HIS A 123 4.59 17.86 7.57
CA HIS A 123 3.37 18.06 6.78
C HIS A 123 2.83 16.71 6.28
N PRO A 124 2.18 15.90 7.13
CA PRO A 124 1.61 14.62 6.68
C PRO A 124 0.43 14.87 5.72
N GLU A 125 0.49 14.27 4.53
CA GLU A 125 -0.55 14.36 3.49
C GLU A 125 -1.19 12.99 3.27
N ASP A 126 -1.67 12.33 4.33
CA ASP A 126 -2.04 10.91 4.29
C ASP A 126 -3.15 10.58 3.27
N GLU A 127 -4.05 11.52 2.98
CA GLU A 127 -5.07 11.39 1.93
C GLU A 127 -4.49 11.26 0.51
N ARG A 128 -3.28 11.76 0.30
CA ARG A 128 -2.66 11.83 -1.03
C ARG A 128 -2.37 10.44 -1.59
N LEU A 129 -2.17 9.44 -0.73
CA LEU A 129 -2.02 8.05 -1.18
C LEU A 129 -3.31 7.57 -1.84
N LEU A 130 -4.47 7.73 -1.22
CA LEU A 130 -5.74 7.28 -1.79
C LEU A 130 -6.05 8.00 -3.12
N LYS A 131 -5.81 9.32 -3.18
CA LYS A 131 -5.97 10.11 -4.42
C LYS A 131 -5.04 9.62 -5.54
N ALA A 132 -3.83 9.19 -5.20
CA ALA A 132 -2.91 8.59 -6.17
C ALA A 132 -3.43 7.27 -6.73
N TRP A 133 -4.00 6.41 -5.89
CA TRP A 133 -4.64 5.17 -6.30
C TRP A 133 -5.86 5.42 -7.20
N GLU A 134 -6.73 6.35 -6.83
CA GLU A 134 -7.86 6.76 -7.66
C GLU A 134 -7.41 7.22 -9.04
N ARG A 135 -6.38 8.08 -9.09
CA ARG A 135 -5.83 8.55 -10.35
C ARG A 135 -5.24 7.41 -11.19
N PHE A 136 -4.56 6.46 -10.56
CA PHE A 136 -4.02 5.29 -11.26
C PHE A 136 -5.14 4.46 -11.89
N LEU A 137 -6.17 4.11 -11.12
CA LEU A 137 -7.27 3.26 -11.59
C LEU A 137 -8.03 3.91 -12.75
N GLN A 138 -8.24 5.24 -12.70
CA GLN A 138 -8.81 6.00 -13.83
C GLN A 138 -7.96 5.86 -15.10
N LEU A 139 -6.63 5.98 -14.99
CA LEU A 139 -5.72 5.87 -16.14
C LEU A 139 -5.66 4.43 -16.68
N ASP A 140 -5.63 3.43 -15.79
CA ASP A 140 -5.56 2.02 -16.14
C ASP A 140 -6.84 1.54 -16.85
N ASN A 141 -8.00 1.99 -16.36
CA ASN A 141 -9.29 1.71 -16.99
C ASN A 141 -9.37 2.30 -18.41
N ASN A 142 -8.93 3.54 -18.59
CA ASN A 142 -8.94 4.20 -19.91
C ASN A 142 -8.02 3.52 -20.92
N ARG A 143 -6.89 2.95 -20.48
CA ARG A 143 -6.00 2.16 -21.36
C ARG A 143 -6.66 0.84 -21.76
N SER A 144 -7.33 0.18 -20.82
CA SER A 144 -8.02 -1.09 -21.04
C SER A 144 -9.17 -0.92 -22.06
N THR A 145 -9.97 0.13 -21.94
CA THR A 145 -11.06 0.43 -22.89
C THR A 145 -10.55 0.82 -24.27
N ALA A 146 -9.47 1.63 -24.35
CA ALA A 146 -8.85 1.98 -25.63
C ALA A 146 -8.27 0.76 -26.36
N SER A 147 -7.72 -0.22 -25.63
CA SER A 147 -7.19 -1.46 -26.21
C SER A 147 -8.27 -2.43 -26.68
N GLN A 148 -9.50 -2.34 -26.16
CA GLN A 148 -10.64 -3.16 -26.60
C GLN A 148 -11.39 -2.58 -27.81
N ALA A 149 -11.15 -1.30 -28.14
CA ALA A 149 -11.79 -0.59 -29.25
C ALA A 149 -10.98 -0.62 -30.57
N MET A 150 -9.81 -1.25 -30.58
CA MET A 150 -8.98 -1.51 -31.78
C MET A 150 -9.06 -2.99 -32.18
#